data_AF-A0A1C5KU64-F1
#
_entry.id   AF-A0A1C5KU64-F1
#
_cell.length_a   1.000
_cell.length_b   1.000
_cell.length_c   1.000
_cell.angle_alpha   90.00
_cell.angle_beta   90.00
_cell.angle_gamma   90.00
#
_symmetry.space_group_name_H-M   'P 1'
#
loop_
_entity.id
_entity.type
_entity.pdbx_description
1 polymer ?
#
loop_
_entity_poly.entity_id
_entity_poly.type
_entity_poly.pdbx_seq_one_letter_code
_entity_poly.pdbx_strand_id
1 'polypeptide(L)'
;MDMKEKKTGKGNNFPTNCREVQQMKDMEINEKIRYFRKQRGLSQELLAERTEINVNTIRKYEIGIRKPKVEQLKKIADGLEISVIEFLDIEIENEADLIAMLKKISPFFKWDGLLHVLVGEKFL
;
A
#
# COMPACT_ATOMS: atom_id res chain seq x y z
N MET A 1 21.37 -19.34 26.50
CA MET A 1 20.12 -19.34 27.28
C MET A 1 19.97 -17.93 27.85
N ASP A 2 19.72 -16.95 27.00
CA ASP A 2 18.39 -16.55 26.48
C ASP A 2 17.69 -15.59 27.42
N MET A 3 17.61 -14.34 26.97
CA MET A 3 16.40 -13.52 26.90
C MET A 3 16.81 -12.07 26.68
N LYS A 4 16.90 -11.65 25.41
CA LYS A 4 16.73 -10.24 25.06
C LYS A 4 15.31 -10.08 24.59
N GLU A 5 14.52 -9.38 25.40
CA GLU A 5 13.13 -9.02 25.14
C GLU A 5 12.99 -8.40 23.74
N LYS A 6 12.24 -9.09 22.87
CA LYS A 6 11.71 -8.48 21.66
C LYS A 6 10.54 -7.60 22.08
N LYS A 7 10.75 -6.27 22.13
CA LYS A 7 9.63 -5.33 22.25
C LYS A 7 8.91 -5.26 20.91
N THR A 8 7.92 -6.14 20.74
CA THR A 8 6.93 -6.05 19.66
C THR A 8 5.93 -4.95 19.99
N GLY A 9 6.26 -3.71 19.65
CA GLY A 9 5.32 -2.59 19.68
C GLY A 9 4.50 -2.55 18.40
N LYS A 10 3.46 -3.39 18.28
CA LYS A 10 2.42 -3.24 17.26
C LYS A 10 1.41 -2.21 17.75
N GLY A 11 1.68 -0.95 17.47
CA GLY A 11 0.70 0.14 17.51
C GLY A 11 0.36 0.51 16.08
N ASN A 12 -0.77 0.06 15.57
CA ASN A 12 -1.26 0.51 14.27
C ASN A 12 -1.82 1.92 14.47
N ASN A 13 -1.01 2.96 14.21
CA ASN A 13 -1.50 4.34 14.15
C ASN A 13 -2.26 4.52 12.83
N PHE A 14 -3.44 3.90 12.73
CA PHE A 14 -4.40 4.23 11.69
C PHE A 14 -4.88 5.66 11.93
N PRO A 15 -4.96 6.53 10.90
CA PRO A 15 -5.46 7.89 11.07
C PRO A 15 -6.87 7.85 11.67
N THR A 16 -7.01 8.30 12.91
CA THR A 16 -8.25 8.20 13.70
C THR A 16 -9.22 9.37 13.47
N ASN A 17 -8.88 10.32 12.59
CA ASN A 17 -9.70 11.48 12.27
C ASN A 17 -9.87 11.64 10.75
N CYS A 18 -11.10 11.83 10.29
CA CYS A 18 -11.48 12.04 8.89
C CYS A 18 -10.67 13.14 8.16
N ARG A 19 -10.18 14.18 8.87
CA ARG A 19 -9.32 15.22 8.26
C ARG A 19 -7.94 14.70 7.84
N GLU A 20 -7.37 13.75 8.58
CA GLU A 20 -6.08 13.13 8.22
C GLU A 20 -6.24 12.19 7.03
N VAL A 21 -7.37 11.48 6.95
CA VAL A 21 -7.71 10.61 5.81
C VAL A 21 -7.82 11.42 4.52
N GLN A 22 -8.41 12.61 4.57
CA GLN A 22 -8.51 13.50 3.40
C GLN A 22 -7.14 14.01 2.95
N GLN A 23 -6.24 14.34 3.89
CA GLN A 23 -4.89 14.82 3.55
C GLN A 23 -4.01 13.74 2.91
N MET A 24 -4.19 12.46 3.24
CA MET A 24 -3.42 11.37 2.61
C MET A 24 -3.75 11.17 1.13
N LYS A 25 -4.95 11.54 0.70
CA LYS A 25 -5.41 11.33 -0.67
C LYS A 25 -4.69 12.23 -1.69
N ASP A 26 -4.30 13.43 -1.28
CA ASP A 26 -3.66 14.43 -2.14
C ASP A 26 -2.12 14.35 -2.13
N MET A 27 -1.54 13.45 -1.33
CA MET A 27 -0.08 13.33 -1.20
C MET A 27 0.56 12.70 -2.43
N GLU A 28 1.66 13.30 -2.89
CA GLU A 28 2.49 12.66 -3.91
C GLU A 28 3.19 11.41 -3.35
N ILE A 29 3.58 10.48 -4.24
CA ILE A 29 4.24 9.22 -3.89
C ILE A 29 5.47 9.41 -2.97
N ASN A 30 6.30 10.42 -3.23
CA ASN A 30 7.48 10.72 -2.41
C ASN A 30 7.11 11.07 -0.96
N GLU A 31 6.02 11.83 -0.78
CA GLU A 31 5.50 12.20 0.52
C GLU A 31 4.92 10.98 1.23
N LYS A 32 4.15 10.14 0.52
CA LYS A 32 3.60 8.88 1.02
C LYS A 32 4.70 7.95 1.54
N ILE A 33 5.79 7.77 0.79
CA ILE A 33 6.95 6.96 1.22
C ILE A 33 7.53 7.50 2.53
N ARG A 34 7.79 8.81 2.58
CA ARG A 34 8.37 9.44 3.78
C ARG A 34 7.42 9.34 4.98
N TYR A 35 6.12 9.51 4.75
CA TYR A 35 5.10 9.44 5.77
C TYR A 35 5.03 8.05 6.39
N PHE A 36 4.82 7.00 5.58
CA PHE A 36 4.75 5.63 6.10
C PHE A 36 6.05 5.21 6.78
N ARG A 37 7.22 5.58 6.23
CA ARG A 37 8.50 5.32 6.89
C ARG A 37 8.56 5.91 8.29
N LYS A 38 8.15 7.17 8.45
CA LYS A 38 8.13 7.85 9.75
C LYS A 38 7.09 7.23 10.70
N GLN A 39 5.91 6.87 10.20
CA GLN A 39 4.89 6.18 11.00
C GLN A 39 5.39 4.83 11.54
N ARG A 40 6.22 4.13 10.76
CA ARG A 40 6.89 2.88 11.19
C ARG A 40 8.15 3.10 12.04
N GLY A 41 8.53 4.34 12.32
CA GLY A 41 9.73 4.67 13.10
C GLY A 41 11.06 4.25 12.44
N LEU A 42 11.07 4.07 11.11
CA LEU A 42 12.27 3.60 10.38
C LEU A 42 13.16 4.78 9.97
N SER A 43 14.48 4.60 10.05
CA SER A 43 15.43 5.51 9.39
C SER A 43 15.47 5.25 7.87
N GLN A 44 16.10 6.15 7.10
CA GLN A 44 16.27 5.93 5.65
C GLN A 44 17.19 4.72 5.39
N GLU A 45 18.18 4.51 6.25
CA GLU A 45 19.12 3.39 6.21
C GLU A 45 18.40 2.06 6.48
N LEU A 46 17.52 2.03 7.49
CA LEU A 46 16.77 0.82 7.82
C LEU A 46 15.74 0.48 6.74
N LEU A 47 15.09 1.48 6.14
CA LEU A 47 14.23 1.24 4.98
C LEU A 47 15.02 0.74 3.77
N ALA A 48 16.20 1.32 3.52
CA ALA A 48 17.11 0.88 2.46
C ALA A 48 17.51 -0.60 2.63
N GLU A 49 17.86 -1.01 3.84
CA GLU A 49 18.15 -2.41 4.18
C GLU A 49 16.97 -3.33 3.91
N ARG A 50 15.77 -2.98 4.42
CA ARG A 50 14.56 -3.79 4.24
C ARG A 50 14.11 -3.95 2.79
N THR A 51 14.43 -2.97 1.95
CA THR A 51 13.96 -2.92 0.56
C THR A 51 15.04 -3.36 -0.44
N GLU A 52 16.27 -3.58 0.02
CA GLU A 52 17.46 -3.78 -0.82
C GLU A 52 17.68 -2.64 -1.83
N ILE A 53 17.28 -1.42 -1.47
CA ILE A 53 17.45 -0.22 -2.29
C ILE A 53 18.53 0.63 -1.64
N ASN A 54 19.46 1.17 -2.43
CA ASN A 54 20.50 2.05 -1.91
C ASN A 54 19.88 3.25 -1.13
N VAL A 55 20.43 3.58 0.05
CA VAL A 55 19.94 4.67 0.90
C VAL A 55 19.87 6.03 0.19
N ASN A 56 20.83 6.34 -0.70
CA ASN A 56 20.80 7.57 -1.48
C ASN A 56 19.63 7.58 -2.48
N THR A 57 19.23 6.40 -2.98
CA THR A 57 18.06 6.25 -3.84
C THR A 57 16.77 6.44 -3.03
N ILE A 58 16.65 5.83 -1.84
CA ILE A 58 15.52 6.07 -0.92
C ILE A 58 15.39 7.57 -0.62
N ARG A 59 16.50 8.25 -0.27
CA ARG A 59 16.50 9.69 -0.04
C ARG A 59 16.01 10.46 -1.27
N LYS A 60 16.50 10.14 -2.46
CA LYS A 60 16.08 10.78 -3.73
C LYS A 60 14.60 10.55 -4.05
N TYR A 61 14.05 9.39 -3.66
CA TYR A 61 12.62 9.13 -3.75
C TYR A 61 11.83 10.03 -2.78
N GLU A 62 12.21 10.11 -1.51
CA GLU A 62 11.46 10.91 -0.52
C GLU A 62 11.46 12.42 -0.77
N ILE A 63 12.48 12.94 -1.46
CA ILE A 63 12.57 14.37 -1.82
C ILE A 63 12.07 14.64 -3.26
N GLY A 64 11.54 13.65 -3.96
CA GLY A 64 10.95 13.81 -5.30
C GLY A 64 11.94 13.97 -6.46
N ILE A 65 13.26 13.97 -6.21
CA ILE A 65 14.29 14.07 -7.27
C ILE A 65 14.23 12.87 -8.23
N ARG A 66 13.86 11.70 -7.72
CA ARG A 66 13.64 10.50 -8.54
C ARG A 66 12.25 9.96 -8.30
N LYS A 67 11.63 9.43 -9.36
CA LYS A 67 10.36 8.70 -9.26
C LYS A 67 10.63 7.19 -9.22
N PRO A 68 10.13 6.46 -8.22
CA PRO A 68 10.26 5.00 -8.17
C PRO A 68 9.42 4.35 -9.27
N LYS A 69 9.95 3.29 -9.89
CA LYS A 69 9.17 2.41 -10.78
C LYS A 69 8.23 1.52 -9.95
N VAL A 70 7.23 0.92 -10.58
CA VAL A 70 6.28 0.01 -9.92
C VAL A 70 6.98 -1.11 -9.15
N GLU A 71 8.03 -1.72 -9.69
CA GLU A 71 8.81 -2.75 -8.97
C GLU A 71 9.46 -2.23 -7.69
N GLN A 72 9.95 -0.98 -7.71
CA GLN A 72 10.54 -0.34 -6.54
C GLN A 72 9.45 0.03 -5.52
N LEU A 73 8.28 0.46 -5.98
CA LEU A 73 7.13 0.69 -5.10
C LEU A 73 6.68 -0.59 -4.39
N LYS A 74 6.70 -1.74 -5.07
CA LYS A 74 6.44 -3.05 -4.45
C LYS A 74 7.45 -3.34 -3.34
N LYS A 75 8.75 -3.25 -3.64
CA LYS A 75 9.81 -3.44 -2.63
C LYS A 75 9.65 -2.50 -1.43
N ILE A 76 9.36 -1.22 -1.69
CA ILE A 76 9.14 -0.21 -0.64
C ILE A 76 7.89 -0.54 0.18
N ALA A 77 6.79 -0.95 -0.45
CA ALA A 77 5.57 -1.36 0.23
C ALA A 77 5.83 -2.57 1.14
N ASP A 78 6.55 -3.58 0.64
CA ASP A 78 6.93 -4.77 1.40
C ASP A 78 7.81 -4.40 2.60
N GLY A 79 8.83 -3.55 2.40
CA GLY A 79 9.73 -3.09 3.48
C GLY A 79 9.05 -2.21 4.53
N LEU A 80 7.99 -1.50 4.13
CA LEU A 80 7.11 -0.73 5.02
C LEU A 80 5.95 -1.56 5.59
N GLU A 81 5.80 -2.81 5.16
CA GLU A 81 4.71 -3.73 5.49
C GLU A 81 3.31 -3.11 5.25
N ILE A 82 3.15 -2.45 4.11
CA ILE A 82 1.87 -1.89 3.63
C ILE A 82 1.51 -2.48 2.27
N SER A 83 0.26 -2.30 1.84
CA SER A 83 -0.12 -2.67 0.47
C SER A 83 0.48 -1.68 -0.52
N VAL A 84 0.97 -2.16 -1.67
CA VAL A 84 1.43 -1.29 -2.76
C VAL A 84 0.34 -0.34 -3.26
N ILE A 85 -0.93 -0.69 -3.01
CA ILE A 85 -2.10 0.12 -3.34
C ILE A 85 -2.06 1.51 -2.70
N GLU A 86 -1.40 1.63 -1.53
CA GLU A 86 -1.28 2.91 -0.81
C GLU A 86 -0.50 3.96 -1.61
N PHE A 87 0.33 3.52 -2.57
CA PHE A 87 1.08 4.41 -3.46
C PHE A 87 0.39 4.69 -4.79
N LEU A 88 -0.70 3.99 -5.10
CA LEU A 88 -1.37 4.09 -6.39
C LEU A 88 -2.63 4.94 -6.25
N ASP A 89 -2.74 5.98 -7.08
CA ASP A 89 -3.97 6.75 -7.20
C ASP A 89 -4.91 5.96 -8.11
N ILE A 90 -5.82 5.22 -7.49
CA ILE A 90 -6.83 4.43 -8.18
C ILE A 90 -8.12 5.21 -8.11
N GLU A 91 -8.42 5.90 -9.21
CA GLU A 91 -9.71 6.52 -9.44
C GLU A 91 -10.65 5.45 -9.99
N ILE A 92 -11.69 5.17 -9.21
CA ILE A 92 -12.76 4.27 -9.61
C ILE A 92 -13.96 5.15 -9.87
N GLU A 93 -14.27 5.38 -11.13
CA GLU A 93 -15.38 6.27 -11.51
C GLU A 93 -16.69 5.49 -11.70
N ASN A 94 -16.60 4.20 -12.04
CA ASN A 94 -17.78 3.38 -12.34
C ASN A 94 -17.60 1.89 -12.00
N GLU A 95 -18.69 1.13 -12.12
CA GLU A 95 -18.70 -0.32 -11.88
C GLU A 95 -17.80 -1.10 -12.84
N ALA A 96 -17.61 -0.62 -14.07
CA ALA A 96 -16.76 -1.29 -15.05
C ALA A 96 -15.28 -1.23 -14.65
N ASP A 97 -14.82 -0.13 -14.05
CA ASP A 97 -13.45 0.03 -13.54
C ASP A 97 -13.16 -0.94 -12.39
N LEU A 98 -14.12 -1.09 -11.46
CA LEU A 98 -14.07 -2.09 -10.39
C LEU A 98 -13.95 -3.51 -10.95
N ILE A 99 -14.84 -3.85 -11.89
CA ILE A 99 -14.89 -5.17 -12.51
C ILE A 99 -13.59 -5.46 -13.26
N ALA A 100 -13.06 -4.49 -14.02
CA ALA A 100 -11.81 -4.63 -14.75
C ALA A 100 -10.61 -4.83 -13.81
N MET A 101 -10.56 -4.09 -12.70
CA MET A 101 -9.52 -4.24 -11.69
C MET A 101 -9.60 -5.61 -10.98
N LEU A 102 -10.79 -6.02 -10.56
CA LEU A 102 -11.03 -7.32 -9.91
C LEU A 102 -10.67 -8.50 -10.83
N LYS A 103 -11.04 -8.44 -12.12
CA LYS A 103 -10.67 -9.46 -13.12
C LYS A 103 -9.17 -9.61 -13.29
N LYS A 104 -8.40 -8.51 -13.20
CA LYS A 104 -6.92 -8.56 -13.28
C LYS A 104 -6.28 -9.21 -12.06
N ILE A 105 -6.86 -9.03 -10.87
CA ILE A 105 -6.34 -9.56 -9.61
C ILE A 105 -6.66 -11.05 -9.47
N SER A 106 -7.86 -11.47 -9.88
CA SER A 106 -8.29 -12.86 -9.81
C SER A 106 -8.86 -13.32 -11.15
N PRO A 107 -8.00 -13.72 -12.11
CA PRO A 107 -8.42 -14.17 -13.43
C PRO A 107 -9.24 -15.47 -13.38
N PHE A 108 -9.12 -16.21 -12.28
CA PHE A 108 -9.72 -17.54 -12.10
C PHE A 108 -11.05 -17.50 -11.32
N PHE A 109 -11.44 -16.35 -10.77
CA PHE A 109 -12.72 -16.26 -10.06
C PHE A 109 -13.88 -16.49 -11.04
N LYS A 110 -14.71 -17.49 -10.77
CA LYS A 110 -15.92 -17.76 -11.56
C LYS A 110 -16.99 -16.72 -11.21
N TRP A 111 -16.93 -15.59 -11.91
CA TRP A 111 -17.84 -14.45 -11.74
C TRP A 111 -19.31 -14.80 -11.99
N ASP A 112 -19.56 -15.82 -12.79
CA ASP A 112 -20.89 -16.32 -13.15
C ASP A 112 -21.73 -16.68 -11.89
N GLY A 113 -21.09 -17.28 -10.87
CA GLY A 113 -21.76 -17.65 -9.62
C GLY A 113 -22.10 -16.47 -8.71
N LEU A 114 -21.35 -15.37 -8.78
CA LEU A 114 -21.61 -14.15 -8.03
C LEU A 114 -22.69 -13.28 -8.69
N LEU A 115 -22.76 -13.32 -10.03
CA LEU A 115 -23.79 -12.60 -10.79
C LEU A 115 -25.18 -13.05 -10.33
N HIS A 116 -25.41 -14.35 -10.14
CA HIS A 116 -26.70 -14.86 -9.65
C HIS A 116 -27.02 -14.43 -8.21
N VAL A 117 -26.01 -14.28 -7.34
CA VAL A 117 -26.18 -13.80 -5.96
C VAL A 117 -26.51 -12.30 -5.92
N LEU A 118 -25.89 -11.50 -6.80
CA LEU A 118 -26.09 -10.04 -6.87
C LEU A 118 -27.37 -9.64 -7.63
N VAL A 119 -27.77 -10.42 -8.65
CA VAL A 119 -28.98 -10.18 -9.45
C VAL A 119 -30.24 -10.73 -8.75
N GLY A 120 -30.08 -11.46 -7.64
CA GLY A 120 -31.21 -11.93 -6.82
C GLY A 120 -32.08 -12.97 -7.53
N GLU A 121 -31.52 -13.72 -8.49
CA GLU A 121 -32.22 -14.86 -9.07
C GLU A 121 -32.25 -15.98 -8.02
N LYS A 122 -33.44 -16.22 -7.47
CA LYS A 122 -33.68 -17.32 -6.54
C LYS A 122 -33.37 -18.63 -7.23
N PHE A 123 -32.51 -19.43 -6.59
CA PHE A 123 -32.33 -20.84 -6.89
C PHE A 123 -33.71 -21.51 -6.97
N LEU A 124 -34.07 -21.98 -8.17
CA LEU A 124 -35.21 -22.87 -8.44
C LEU A 124 -34.71 -24.32 -8.45
#